data_AF-A0A2H6H9P2-F1
#
_entry.id   AF-A0A2H6H9P2-F1
#
_cell.length_a   1.000
_cell.length_b   1.000
_cell.length_c   1.000
_cell.angle_alpha   90.00
_cell.angle_beta   90.00
_cell.angle_gamma   90.00
#
_symmetry.space_group_name_H-M   'P 1'
#
loop_
_entity.id
_entity.type
_entity.pdbx_description
1 polymer ?
#
loop_
_entity_poly.entity_id
_entity_poly.type
_entity_poly.pdbx_seq_one_letter_code
_entity_poly.pdbx_strand_id
1 'polypeptide(L)'
;MNERDIFDALREVDPAAGIDFADAVHIKARVHARVLAQVSARRPGGRRVVLAVAVAVLALAAVAATVYLTRQPTQVAGIGCAEGLSLDAVHVIPPAGTLDPRQCAALWADGTITNPDIAPAGQVPPLVGCVNSAGTLIVVPTDDQGVCERLGMAVFTPTADATASIIDVQNRLVEQINPQTCPSFDDAQRLVEQALAAAGIDDWTVVVSQPPTDQRPCPSLAFDSGTHQIVLVPAPHTGP
;
A
#
# COMPACT_ATOMS: atom_id res chain seq x y z
N MET A 1 -15.80 -2.17 -34.25
CA MET A 1 -14.74 -3.20 -34.18
C MET A 1 -15.12 -4.09 -33.01
N ASN A 2 -15.63 -5.30 -33.30
CA ASN A 2 -16.36 -6.15 -32.33
C ASN A 2 -15.45 -6.67 -31.22
N GLU A 3 -15.82 -6.40 -29.97
CA GLU A 3 -15.38 -7.15 -28.79
C GLU A 3 -15.83 -8.61 -28.96
N ARG A 4 -14.87 -9.49 -29.24
CA ARG A 4 -15.08 -10.91 -29.05
C ARG A 4 -15.04 -11.16 -27.54
N ASP A 5 -16.18 -11.55 -27.02
CA ASP A 5 -16.43 -11.89 -25.64
C ASP A 5 -15.47 -13.00 -25.19
N ILE A 6 -14.56 -12.67 -24.27
CA ILE A 6 -13.56 -13.58 -23.69
C ILE A 6 -14.23 -14.82 -23.08
N PHE A 7 -15.50 -14.73 -22.69
CA PHE A 7 -16.24 -15.85 -22.15
C PHE A 7 -16.66 -16.90 -23.20
N ASP A 8 -16.75 -16.53 -24.49
CA ASP A 8 -17.01 -17.50 -25.56
C ASP A 8 -15.76 -18.33 -25.89
N ALA A 9 -14.57 -17.72 -25.83
CA ALA A 9 -13.31 -18.44 -26.00
C ALA A 9 -13.06 -19.47 -24.88
N LEU A 10 -13.51 -19.20 -23.65
CA LEU A 10 -13.43 -20.15 -22.54
C LEU A 10 -14.42 -21.32 -22.67
N ARG A 11 -15.57 -21.08 -23.30
CA ARG A 11 -16.64 -22.09 -23.48
C ARG A 11 -16.34 -23.08 -24.61
N GLU A 12 -15.47 -22.70 -25.55
CA GLU A 12 -15.01 -23.56 -26.66
C GLU A 12 -13.88 -24.52 -26.24
N VAL A 13 -13.09 -24.18 -25.20
CA VAL A 13 -11.95 -24.96 -24.72
C VAL A 13 -12.35 -26.06 -23.72
N ASP A 14 -13.47 -25.90 -23.02
CA ASP A 14 -14.01 -26.92 -22.12
C ASP A 14 -15.55 -26.94 -22.21
N PRO A 15 -16.13 -27.67 -23.18
CA PRO A 15 -17.56 -27.88 -23.20
C PRO A 15 -17.89 -28.68 -21.95
N ALA A 16 -18.42 -28.02 -20.92
CA ALA A 16 -18.95 -28.69 -19.75
C ALA A 16 -19.99 -29.71 -20.24
N ALA A 17 -19.54 -30.95 -20.42
CA ALA A 17 -20.41 -32.07 -20.72
C ALA A 17 -21.38 -32.11 -19.55
N GLY A 18 -22.65 -31.80 -19.81
CA GLY A 18 -23.68 -31.72 -18.80
C GLY A 18 -23.62 -32.97 -17.94
N ILE A 19 -23.17 -32.82 -16.70
CA ILE A 19 -23.09 -33.92 -15.76
C ILE A 19 -24.52 -34.33 -15.49
N ASP A 20 -24.90 -35.53 -15.94
CA ASP A 20 -26.21 -36.10 -15.64
C ASP A 20 -26.40 -36.09 -14.12
N PHE A 21 -27.51 -35.53 -13.66
CA PHE A 21 -27.84 -35.43 -12.25
C PHE A 21 -27.85 -36.81 -11.57
N ALA A 22 -28.19 -37.87 -12.32
CA ALA A 22 -28.11 -39.24 -11.83
C ALA A 22 -26.65 -39.67 -11.53
N ASP A 23 -25.70 -39.29 -12.38
CA ASP A 23 -24.28 -39.57 -12.18
C ASP A 23 -23.68 -38.76 -11.03
N ALA A 24 -24.10 -37.50 -10.86
CA ALA A 24 -23.69 -36.66 -9.73
C ALA A 24 -24.11 -37.26 -8.38
N VAL A 25 -25.32 -37.85 -8.30
CA VAL A 25 -25.82 -38.52 -7.09
C VAL A 25 -25.00 -39.79 -6.80
N HIS A 26 -24.66 -40.58 -7.82
CA HIS A 26 -23.83 -41.77 -7.64
C HIS A 26 -22.37 -41.47 -7.26
N ILE A 27 -21.79 -40.40 -7.79
CA ILE A 27 -20.44 -39.96 -7.41
C ILE A 27 -20.43 -39.47 -5.97
N LYS A 28 -21.43 -38.67 -5.56
CA LYS A 28 -21.57 -38.19 -4.17
C LYS A 28 -21.68 -39.35 -3.18
N ALA A 29 -22.50 -40.36 -3.48
CA ALA A 29 -22.65 -41.53 -2.60
C ALA A 29 -21.34 -42.32 -2.45
N ARG A 30 -20.57 -42.48 -3.54
CA ARG A 30 -19.28 -43.20 -3.53
C ARG A 30 -18.21 -42.47 -2.74
N VAL A 31 -18.16 -41.15 -2.86
CA VAL A 31 -17.24 -40.30 -2.09
C VAL A 31 -17.60 -40.33 -0.62
N HIS A 32 -18.90 -40.21 -0.28
CA HIS A 32 -19.35 -40.22 1.12
C HIS A 32 -19.05 -41.56 1.81
N ALA A 33 -19.25 -42.69 1.11
CA ALA A 33 -18.93 -44.01 1.63
C ALA A 33 -17.41 -44.21 1.86
N ARG A 34 -16.55 -43.69 0.97
CA ARG A 34 -15.09 -43.75 1.15
C ARG A 34 -14.60 -42.88 2.31
N VAL A 35 -15.15 -41.68 2.45
CA VAL A 35 -14.82 -40.78 3.57
C VAL A 35 -15.19 -41.43 4.90
N LEU A 36 -16.39 -42.00 5.01
CA LEU A 36 -16.83 -42.68 6.23
C LEU A 36 -16.03 -43.96 6.53
N ALA A 37 -15.62 -44.72 5.51
CA ALA A 37 -14.74 -45.87 5.67
C ALA A 37 -13.32 -45.49 6.11
N GLN A 38 -12.78 -44.36 5.64
CA GLN A 38 -11.48 -43.84 6.09
C GLN A 38 -11.52 -43.31 7.52
N VAL A 39 -12.65 -42.75 7.96
CA VAL A 39 -12.82 -42.25 9.34
C VAL A 39 -12.99 -43.40 10.34
N SER A 40 -13.65 -44.49 9.96
CA SER A 40 -13.93 -45.63 10.86
C SER A 40 -12.77 -46.61 11.04
N ALA A 41 -11.72 -46.55 10.20
CA ALA A 41 -10.60 -47.51 10.23
C ALA A 41 -9.43 -47.15 11.18
N ARG A 42 -9.58 -46.24 12.15
CA ARG A 42 -8.47 -45.83 13.04
C ARG A 42 -8.45 -46.56 14.39
N ARG A 43 -7.49 -47.49 14.51
CA ARG A 43 -7.05 -48.20 15.73
C ARG A 43 -6.77 -47.26 16.92
N PRO A 44 -6.87 -47.74 18.18
CA PRO A 44 -6.96 -46.92 19.40
C PRO A 44 -5.64 -46.27 19.90
N GLY A 45 -4.69 -45.94 19.02
CA GLY A 45 -3.41 -45.30 19.38
C GLY A 45 -3.28 -43.80 19.06
N GLY A 46 -4.30 -43.17 18.47
CA GLY A 46 -4.18 -41.87 17.78
C GLY A 46 -4.27 -40.60 18.65
N ARG A 47 -4.56 -40.71 19.95
CA ARG A 47 -4.86 -39.54 20.79
C ARG A 47 -3.68 -38.58 20.93
N ARG A 48 -2.44 -39.09 20.91
CA ARG A 48 -1.21 -38.29 20.94
C ARG A 48 -0.92 -37.59 19.61
N VAL A 49 -1.27 -38.22 18.49
CA VAL A 49 -1.06 -37.65 17.15
C VAL A 49 -2.07 -36.53 16.88
N VAL A 50 -3.33 -36.70 17.30
CA VAL A 50 -4.36 -35.65 17.19
C VAL A 50 -3.98 -34.43 18.03
N LEU A 51 -3.46 -34.64 19.24
CA LEU A 51 -3.01 -33.55 20.11
C LEU A 51 -1.82 -32.79 19.49
N ALA A 52 -0.84 -33.50 18.93
CA ALA A 52 0.32 -32.89 18.29
C ALA A 52 -0.07 -32.05 17.06
N VAL A 53 -1.02 -32.54 16.24
CA VAL A 53 -1.54 -31.79 15.09
C VAL A 53 -2.31 -30.55 15.55
N ALA A 54 -3.15 -30.67 16.58
CA ALA A 54 -3.89 -29.53 17.12
C ALA A 54 -2.95 -28.43 17.66
N VAL A 55 -1.89 -28.82 18.39
CA VAL A 55 -0.87 -27.87 18.89
C VAL A 55 -0.10 -27.23 17.74
N ALA A 56 0.27 -27.97 16.71
CA ALA A 56 0.96 -27.42 15.54
C ALA A 56 0.09 -26.43 14.77
N VAL A 57 -1.21 -26.70 14.60
CA VAL A 57 -2.16 -25.79 13.95
C VAL A 57 -2.36 -24.53 14.79
N LEU A 58 -2.49 -24.65 16.11
CA LEU A 58 -2.58 -23.50 17.02
C LEU A 58 -1.32 -22.64 17.01
N ALA A 59 -0.13 -23.26 16.96
CA ALA A 59 1.13 -22.54 16.87
C ALA A 59 1.27 -21.79 15.53
N LEU A 60 0.89 -22.42 14.42
CA LEU A 60 0.89 -21.76 13.10
C LEU A 60 -0.13 -20.62 13.02
N ALA A 61 -1.32 -20.79 13.61
CA ALA A 61 -2.33 -19.74 13.67
C ALA A 61 -1.87 -18.56 14.55
N ALA A 62 -1.18 -18.83 15.67
CA ALA A 62 -0.61 -17.79 16.52
C ALA A 62 0.49 -17.01 15.79
N VAL A 63 1.39 -17.70 15.07
CA VAL A 63 2.44 -17.06 14.26
C VAL A 63 1.81 -16.18 13.16
N ALA A 64 0.82 -16.69 12.44
CA ALA A 64 0.09 -15.92 11.42
C ALA A 64 -0.62 -14.71 12.01
N ALA A 65 -1.23 -14.84 13.20
CA ALA A 65 -1.88 -13.74 13.89
C ALA A 65 -0.86 -12.69 14.37
N THR A 66 0.29 -13.09 14.92
CA THR A 66 1.36 -12.13 15.24
C THR A 66 1.88 -11.44 14.00
N VAL A 67 2.15 -12.15 12.90
CA VAL A 67 2.60 -11.53 11.64
C VAL A 67 1.53 -10.60 11.06
N TYR A 68 0.25 -10.93 11.19
CA TYR A 68 -0.85 -10.07 10.74
C TYR A 68 -1.03 -8.84 11.63
N LEU A 69 -0.86 -8.98 12.96
CA LEU A 69 -0.99 -7.89 13.94
C LEU A 69 0.27 -7.00 14.02
N THR A 70 1.44 -7.51 13.62
CA THR A 70 2.70 -6.74 13.58
C THR A 70 3.06 -6.26 12.17
N ARG A 71 2.26 -6.57 11.14
CA ARG A 71 2.34 -5.85 9.87
C ARG A 71 1.88 -4.42 10.13
N GLN A 72 2.85 -3.54 10.37
CA GLN A 72 2.65 -2.12 10.08
C GLN A 72 2.17 -2.06 8.62
N PRO A 73 1.06 -1.37 8.32
CA PRO A 73 0.52 -1.30 6.97
C PRO A 73 1.59 -0.67 6.07
N THR A 74 2.26 -1.51 5.28
CA THR A 74 3.43 -1.17 4.44
C THR A 74 3.07 -0.37 3.20
N GLN A 75 1.84 0.15 3.13
CA GLN A 75 1.40 1.07 2.08
C GLN A 75 0.51 2.12 2.74
N VAL A 76 1.10 3.27 3.06
CA VAL A 76 0.31 4.46 3.38
C VAL A 76 -0.38 4.86 2.09
N ALA A 77 -1.67 4.57 1.97
CA ALA A 77 -2.44 4.70 0.74
C ALA A 77 -2.72 6.16 0.33
N GLY A 78 -2.33 7.14 1.15
CA GLY A 78 -2.55 8.56 0.90
C GLY A 78 -2.39 9.41 2.15
N ILE A 79 -2.39 10.73 1.97
CA ILE A 79 -2.59 11.71 3.04
C ILE A 79 -4.05 12.14 2.99
N GLY A 80 -4.78 11.99 4.10
CA GLY A 80 -6.15 12.46 4.23
C GLY A 80 -6.18 13.89 4.78
N CYS A 81 -6.56 14.86 3.96
CA CYS A 81 -6.73 16.26 4.34
C CYS A 81 -8.17 16.51 4.79
N ALA A 82 -8.40 16.68 6.08
CA ALA A 82 -9.74 16.90 6.62
C ALA A 82 -10.19 18.36 6.44
N GLU A 83 -11.47 18.55 6.12
CA GLU A 83 -12.10 19.88 6.10
C GLU A 83 -12.49 20.35 7.52
N GLY A 84 -12.48 19.44 8.50
CA GLY A 84 -12.81 19.73 9.90
C GLY A 84 -12.56 18.57 10.86
N LEU A 85 -12.94 18.74 12.12
CA LEU A 85 -12.64 17.77 13.19
C LEU A 85 -13.50 16.51 13.17
N SER A 86 -14.65 16.52 12.49
CA SER A 86 -15.56 15.37 12.42
C SER A 86 -15.10 14.28 11.46
N LEU A 87 -14.12 14.58 10.59
CA LEU A 87 -13.61 13.69 9.55
C LEU A 87 -14.67 13.23 8.55
N ASP A 88 -15.82 13.91 8.46
CA ASP A 88 -16.90 13.58 7.49
C ASP A 88 -16.50 13.89 6.05
N ALA A 89 -15.61 14.86 5.86
CA ALA A 89 -15.05 15.26 4.58
C ALA A 89 -13.51 15.24 4.67
N VAL A 90 -12.91 14.27 3.97
CA VAL A 90 -11.47 14.05 3.91
C VAL A 90 -11.05 13.89 2.46
N HIS A 91 -10.20 14.80 1.99
CA HIS A 91 -9.61 14.72 0.65
C HIS A 91 -8.36 13.86 0.71
N VAL A 92 -8.32 12.78 -0.07
CA VAL A 92 -7.15 11.90 -0.11
C VAL A 92 -6.25 12.34 -1.26
N ILE A 93 -5.03 12.78 -0.92
CA ILE A 93 -3.98 13.06 -1.90
C ILE A 93 -2.93 11.95 -1.90
N PRO A 94 -2.39 11.59 -3.07
CA PRO A 94 -1.18 10.78 -3.10
C PRO A 94 -0.05 11.55 -2.41
N PRO A 95 0.79 10.89 -1.60
CA PRO A 95 1.92 11.57 -0.99
C PRO A 95 2.88 12.05 -2.08
N ALA A 96 3.15 13.36 -2.11
CA ALA A 96 4.24 13.93 -2.90
C ALA A 96 5.55 13.72 -2.12
N GLY A 97 5.94 12.45 -1.99
CA GLY A 97 7.13 12.07 -1.27
C GLY A 97 6.92 11.59 0.16
N THR A 98 7.64 12.13 1.15
CA THR A 98 7.40 11.77 2.56
C THR A 98 6.05 12.31 3.05
N LEU A 99 5.50 11.71 4.10
CA LEU A 99 4.25 12.18 4.69
C LEU A 99 4.49 13.50 5.42
N ASP A 100 4.05 14.61 4.83
CA ASP A 100 4.13 15.95 5.43
C ASP A 100 2.72 16.55 5.56
N PRO A 101 2.27 16.90 6.77
CA PRO A 101 1.01 17.62 6.99
C PRO A 101 0.86 18.90 6.15
N ARG A 102 1.98 19.54 5.76
CA ARG A 102 1.97 20.73 4.91
C ARG A 102 1.46 20.46 3.48
N GLN A 103 1.41 19.21 3.02
CA GLN A 103 0.84 18.89 1.71
C GLN A 103 -0.67 19.23 1.65
N CYS A 104 -1.37 19.22 2.78
CA CYS A 104 -2.74 19.68 2.86
C CYS A 104 -2.87 21.21 2.85
N ALA A 105 -1.81 21.95 3.17
CA ALA A 105 -1.84 23.42 3.16
C ALA A 105 -2.10 23.98 1.75
N ALA A 106 -1.58 23.32 0.71
CA ALA A 106 -1.81 23.73 -0.67
C ALA A 106 -3.30 23.70 -1.05
N LEU A 107 -4.03 22.67 -0.63
CA LEU A 107 -5.46 22.52 -0.89
C LEU A 107 -6.33 23.55 -0.14
N TRP A 108 -5.87 24.02 1.02
CA TRP A 108 -6.52 25.12 1.72
C TRP A 108 -6.22 26.47 1.05
N ALA A 109 -4.99 26.66 0.61
CA ALA A 109 -4.54 27.90 -0.03
C ALA A 109 -5.18 28.11 -1.41
N ASP A 110 -5.36 27.05 -2.20
CA ASP A 110 -5.99 27.10 -3.51
C ASP A 110 -7.54 27.06 -3.45
N GLY A 111 -8.10 26.82 -2.26
CA GLY A 111 -9.54 26.77 -2.01
C GLY A 111 -10.22 25.48 -2.45
N THR A 112 -9.46 24.41 -2.73
CA THR A 112 -10.02 23.06 -2.94
C THR A 112 -10.71 22.56 -1.68
N ILE A 113 -10.10 22.81 -0.52
CA ILE A 113 -10.70 22.60 0.79
C ILE A 113 -11.19 23.95 1.32
N THR A 114 -12.45 24.00 1.75
CA THR A 114 -13.00 25.20 2.39
C THR A 114 -13.87 24.80 3.58
N ASN A 115 -13.67 25.49 4.70
CA ASN A 115 -14.59 25.43 5.82
C ASN A 115 -14.63 26.80 6.52
N PRO A 116 -15.69 27.59 6.32
CA PRO A 116 -15.78 28.95 6.85
C PRO A 116 -15.82 29.00 8.38
N ASP A 117 -16.17 27.89 9.05
CA ASP A 117 -16.16 27.80 10.51
C ASP A 117 -14.75 27.64 11.10
N ILE A 118 -13.76 27.32 10.25
CA ILE A 118 -12.37 27.07 10.65
C ILE A 118 -11.43 28.16 10.12
N ALA A 119 -11.50 28.45 8.82
CA ALA A 119 -10.67 29.46 8.18
C ALA A 119 -11.40 30.14 7.00
N PRO A 120 -11.15 31.44 6.75
CA PRO A 120 -11.59 32.09 5.53
C PRO A 120 -11.08 31.38 4.27
N ALA A 121 -11.84 31.44 3.17
CA ALA A 121 -11.43 30.83 1.90
C ALA A 121 -10.06 31.35 1.43
N GLY A 122 -9.18 30.43 1.03
CA GLY A 122 -7.80 30.73 0.62
C GLY A 122 -6.83 30.97 1.77
N GLN A 123 -7.26 30.83 3.04
CA GLN A 123 -6.36 30.82 4.19
C GLN A 123 -6.10 29.39 4.68
N VAL A 124 -4.86 29.15 5.06
CA VAL A 124 -4.43 27.87 5.63
C VAL A 124 -4.57 27.93 7.15
N PRO A 125 -5.44 27.11 7.77
CA PRO A 125 -5.50 26.99 9.22
C PRO A 125 -4.24 26.30 9.77
N PRO A 126 -3.98 26.40 11.09
CA PRO A 126 -3.03 25.50 11.73
C PRO A 126 -3.38 24.04 11.41
N LEU A 127 -2.37 23.22 11.13
CA LEU A 127 -2.55 21.82 10.72
C LEU A 127 -1.82 20.89 11.70
N VAL A 128 -2.51 19.85 12.15
CA VAL A 128 -1.94 18.78 12.98
C VAL A 128 -2.06 17.46 12.24
N GLY A 129 -0.96 16.71 12.17
CA GLY A 129 -0.94 15.36 11.61
C GLY A 129 -1.24 14.30 12.66
N CYS A 130 -2.16 13.40 12.36
CA CYS A 130 -2.53 12.25 13.17
C CYS A 130 -2.39 10.96 12.35
N VAL A 131 -1.90 9.88 12.97
CA VAL A 131 -1.79 8.57 12.33
C VAL A 131 -2.82 7.64 12.93
N ASN A 132 -3.70 7.10 12.10
CA ASN A 132 -4.70 6.14 12.54
C ASN A 132 -4.12 4.72 12.72
N SER A 133 -4.92 3.79 13.25
CA SER A 133 -4.51 2.39 13.44
C SER A 133 -4.19 1.64 12.13
N ALA A 134 -4.61 2.19 10.99
CA ALA A 134 -4.28 1.70 9.65
C ALA A 134 -3.05 2.40 9.04
N GLY A 135 -2.29 3.16 9.83
CA GLY A 135 -1.05 3.84 9.41
C GLY A 135 -1.24 4.95 8.38
N THR A 136 -2.46 5.46 8.20
CA THR A 136 -2.74 6.58 7.30
C THR A 136 -2.50 7.90 8.04
N LEU A 137 -1.80 8.84 7.40
CA LEU A 137 -1.67 10.21 7.89
C LEU A 137 -2.97 10.97 7.58
N ILE A 138 -3.65 11.41 8.64
CA ILE A 138 -4.81 12.30 8.59
C ILE A 138 -4.38 13.67 9.12
N VAL A 139 -4.55 14.70 8.31
CA VAL A 139 -4.19 16.08 8.66
C VAL A 139 -5.46 16.84 8.99
N VAL A 140 -5.48 17.40 10.20
CA VAL A 140 -6.66 18.01 10.81
C VAL A 140 -6.42 19.52 10.97
N PRO A 141 -7.38 20.38 10.61
CA PRO A 141 -7.20 21.84 10.65
C PRO A 141 -7.49 22.39 12.05
N THR A 142 -6.51 22.25 12.95
CA THR A 142 -6.57 22.75 14.33
C THR A 142 -5.17 23.07 14.85
N ASP A 143 -5.08 23.94 15.84
CA ASP A 143 -3.87 24.20 16.62
C ASP A 143 -3.75 23.30 17.87
N ASP A 144 -4.81 22.54 18.19
CA ASP A 144 -4.87 21.68 19.37
C ASP A 144 -4.04 20.40 19.19
N GLN A 145 -2.90 20.35 19.88
CA GLN A 145 -1.97 19.21 19.87
C GLN A 145 -2.56 17.93 20.48
N GLY A 146 -3.62 18.03 21.30
CA GLY A 146 -4.30 16.88 21.91
C GLY A 146 -5.38 16.25 21.03
N VAL A 147 -5.62 16.80 19.83
CA VAL A 147 -6.70 16.34 18.94
C VAL A 147 -6.52 14.87 18.53
N CYS A 148 -5.30 14.42 18.25
CA CYS A 148 -5.07 13.07 17.78
C CYS A 148 -5.48 12.04 18.83
N GLU A 149 -5.12 12.27 20.10
CA GLU A 149 -5.48 11.38 21.20
C GLU A 149 -7.00 11.28 21.39
N ARG A 150 -7.72 12.43 21.31
CA ARG A 150 -9.19 12.44 21.39
C ARG A 150 -9.87 11.72 20.22
N LEU A 151 -9.23 11.72 19.06
CA LEU A 151 -9.67 10.97 17.88
C LEU A 151 -9.20 9.51 17.90
N GLY A 152 -8.53 9.06 18.97
CA GLY A 152 -8.00 7.69 19.06
C GLY A 152 -6.86 7.41 18.09
N MET A 153 -6.15 8.45 17.66
CA MET A 153 -5.04 8.41 16.72
C MET A 153 -3.72 8.78 17.41
N ALA A 154 -2.59 8.33 16.85
CA ALA A 154 -1.27 8.74 17.31
C ALA A 154 -0.90 10.12 16.73
N VAL A 155 -0.15 10.93 17.47
CA VAL A 155 0.43 12.17 16.92
C VAL A 155 1.48 11.80 15.88
N PHE A 156 1.40 12.44 14.71
CA PHE A 156 2.45 12.31 13.70
C PHE A 156 3.66 13.15 14.12
N THR A 157 4.79 12.48 14.37
CA THR A 157 6.08 13.13 14.59
C THR A 157 6.98 12.87 13.38
N PRO A 158 7.34 13.89 12.59
CA PRO A 158 8.37 13.74 11.57
C PRO A 158 9.69 13.38 12.27
N THR A 159 10.37 12.33 11.82
CA THR A 159 11.68 11.95 12.34
C THR A 159 12.73 12.99 11.93
N ALA A 160 13.40 13.62 12.89
CA ALA A 160 14.02 14.93 12.67
C ALA A 160 15.30 14.98 11.81
N ASP A 161 16.16 13.94 11.79
CA ASP A 161 17.55 14.17 11.30
C ASP A 161 17.95 13.45 10.01
N ALA A 162 17.34 12.30 9.67
CA ALA A 162 17.54 11.65 8.36
C ALA A 162 16.49 12.08 7.34
N THR A 163 15.31 12.52 7.82
CA THR A 163 14.15 12.78 6.96
C THR A 163 14.22 14.14 6.29
N ALA A 164 14.79 15.17 6.91
CA ALA A 164 14.98 16.47 6.26
C ALA A 164 15.90 16.38 5.03
N SER A 165 17.03 15.68 5.16
CA SER A 165 17.99 15.49 4.07
C SER A 165 17.44 14.62 2.93
N ILE A 166 16.70 13.56 3.24
CA ILE A 166 16.08 12.72 2.19
C ILE A 166 14.89 13.42 1.50
N ILE A 167 14.17 14.32 2.19
CA ILE A 167 13.14 15.17 1.59
C ILE A 167 13.76 16.12 0.56
N ASP A 168 14.90 16.74 0.88
CA ASP A 168 15.60 17.63 -0.06
C ASP A 168 16.09 16.86 -1.30
N VAL A 169 16.60 15.64 -1.09
CA VAL A 169 16.96 14.70 -2.17
C VAL A 169 15.75 14.39 -3.05
N GLN A 170 14.63 14.04 -2.42
CA GLN A 170 13.40 13.71 -3.11
C GLN A 170 12.90 14.86 -3.97
N ASN A 171 12.70 16.05 -3.40
CA ASN A 171 12.20 17.23 -4.11
C ASN A 171 13.04 17.55 -5.34
N ARG A 172 14.37 17.49 -5.21
CA ARG A 172 15.30 17.71 -6.32
C ARG A 172 15.18 16.66 -7.42
N LEU A 173 14.93 15.41 -7.06
CA LEU A 173 14.86 14.30 -7.99
C LEU A 173 13.52 14.22 -8.74
N VAL A 174 12.39 14.61 -8.13
CA VAL A 174 11.08 14.56 -8.83
C VAL A 174 11.03 15.53 -10.01
N GLU A 175 11.72 16.67 -9.91
CA GLU A 175 11.86 17.63 -11.00
C GLU A 175 12.69 17.10 -12.17
N GLN A 176 13.67 16.23 -11.89
CA GLN A 176 14.64 15.74 -12.89
C GLN A 176 14.27 14.38 -13.47
N ILE A 177 13.64 13.52 -12.67
CA ILE A 177 13.27 12.14 -13.00
C ILE A 177 11.75 12.04 -12.95
N ASN A 178 11.12 12.27 -14.10
CA ASN A 178 9.69 12.12 -14.25
C ASN A 178 9.35 11.61 -15.66
N PRO A 179 8.10 11.18 -15.90
CA PRO A 179 7.68 10.65 -17.19
C PRO A 179 7.82 11.62 -18.38
N GLN A 180 7.96 12.93 -18.15
CA GLN A 180 8.16 13.95 -19.19
C GLN A 180 9.63 14.07 -19.60
N THR A 181 10.54 14.13 -18.62
CA THR A 181 11.99 14.16 -18.88
C THR A 181 12.52 12.80 -19.33
N CYS A 182 11.89 11.71 -18.85
CA CYS A 182 12.15 10.32 -19.19
C CYS A 182 13.65 10.01 -19.38
N PRO A 183 14.52 10.26 -18.37
CA PRO A 183 15.93 9.96 -18.48
C PRO A 183 16.15 8.43 -18.61
N SER A 184 17.34 8.01 -19.05
CA SER A 184 17.67 6.58 -18.99
C SER A 184 17.76 6.09 -17.54
N PHE A 185 17.60 4.78 -17.30
CA PHE A 185 17.73 4.22 -15.96
C PHE A 185 19.13 4.43 -15.37
N ASP A 186 20.17 4.35 -16.20
CA ASP A 186 21.56 4.61 -15.78
C ASP A 186 21.76 6.09 -15.41
N ASP A 187 21.14 7.02 -16.13
CA ASP A 187 21.17 8.45 -15.80
C ASP A 187 20.39 8.73 -14.51
N ALA A 188 19.20 8.14 -14.39
CA ALA A 188 18.36 8.27 -13.20
C ALA A 188 19.08 7.75 -11.94
N GLN A 189 19.73 6.58 -12.04
CA GLN A 189 20.52 6.03 -10.93
C GLN A 189 21.66 6.98 -10.55
N ARG A 190 22.42 7.50 -11.52
CA ARG A 190 23.49 8.48 -11.23
C ARG A 190 22.98 9.77 -10.59
N LEU A 191 21.84 10.28 -11.05
CA LEU A 191 21.20 11.46 -10.45
C LEU A 191 20.83 11.22 -8.99
N VAL A 192 20.25 10.04 -8.69
CA VAL A 192 19.91 9.64 -7.32
C VAL A 192 21.15 9.54 -6.44
N GLU A 193 22.18 8.83 -6.89
CA GLU A 193 23.45 8.67 -6.16
C GLU A 193 24.13 10.02 -5.88
N GLN A 194 24.14 10.93 -6.86
CA GLN A 194 24.68 12.28 -6.69
C GLN A 194 23.89 13.10 -5.68
N ALA A 195 22.55 12.97 -5.69
CA ALA A 195 21.71 13.68 -4.73
C ALA A 195 21.93 13.18 -3.30
N LEU A 196 22.00 11.86 -3.11
CA LEU A 196 22.33 11.23 -1.82
C LEU A 196 23.71 11.68 -1.30
N ALA A 197 24.73 11.63 -2.15
CA ALA A 197 26.09 12.08 -1.80
C ALA A 197 26.14 13.57 -1.44
N ALA A 198 25.43 14.43 -2.19
CA ALA A 198 25.36 15.86 -1.91
C ALA A 198 24.65 16.17 -0.57
N ALA A 199 23.76 15.28 -0.13
CA ALA A 199 23.06 15.37 1.14
C ALA A 199 23.79 14.66 2.30
N GLY A 200 24.93 14.01 2.04
CA GLY A 200 25.68 13.24 3.04
C GLY A 200 24.93 12.00 3.55
N ILE A 201 24.12 11.38 2.69
CA ILE A 201 23.31 10.19 3.01
C ILE A 201 24.00 8.96 2.40
N ASP A 202 24.62 8.15 3.26
CA ASP A 202 25.44 7.01 2.83
C ASP A 202 24.78 5.64 3.05
N ASP A 203 23.69 5.60 3.81
CA ASP A 203 23.00 4.37 4.22
C ASP A 203 21.79 4.01 3.33
N TRP A 204 21.56 4.78 2.26
CA TRP A 204 20.52 4.53 1.27
C TRP A 204 21.07 3.83 0.03
N THR A 205 20.26 2.95 -0.54
CA THR A 205 20.60 2.21 -1.76
C THR A 205 19.62 2.49 -2.88
N VAL A 206 20.10 2.43 -4.12
CA VAL A 206 19.26 2.61 -5.31
C VAL A 206 19.04 1.26 -5.96
N VAL A 207 17.77 0.92 -6.22
CA VAL A 207 17.40 -0.35 -6.85
C VAL A 207 16.42 -0.13 -7.97
N VAL A 208 16.48 -0.99 -8.99
CA VAL A 208 15.50 -1.01 -10.07
C VAL A 208 14.50 -2.13 -9.76
N SER A 209 13.23 -1.78 -9.58
CA SER A 209 12.18 -2.74 -9.21
C SER A 209 12.01 -3.88 -10.23
N GLN A 210 12.16 -3.56 -11.52
CA GLN A 210 12.06 -4.49 -12.64
C GLN A 210 12.69 -3.85 -13.89
N PRO A 211 13.15 -4.66 -14.87
CA PRO A 211 13.71 -4.12 -16.11
C PRO A 211 12.71 -3.21 -16.87
N PRO A 212 13.19 -2.15 -17.55
CA PRO A 212 12.35 -1.35 -18.42
C PRO A 212 11.79 -2.18 -19.58
N THR A 213 10.61 -1.79 -20.06
CA THR A 213 9.92 -2.45 -21.19
C THR A 213 9.44 -1.39 -22.17
N ASP A 214 9.10 -1.78 -23.40
CA ASP A 214 8.57 -0.85 -24.41
C ASP A 214 7.30 -0.12 -23.94
N GLN A 215 6.49 -0.77 -23.08
CA GLN A 215 5.27 -0.18 -22.50
C GLN A 215 5.57 0.78 -21.34
N ARG A 216 6.74 0.64 -20.70
CA ARG A 216 7.16 1.38 -19.51
C ARG A 216 8.65 1.72 -19.61
N PRO A 217 9.05 2.62 -20.53
CA PRO A 217 10.45 2.89 -20.78
C PRO A 217 11.05 3.89 -19.79
N CYS A 218 10.23 4.68 -19.11
CA CYS A 218 10.69 5.79 -18.29
C CYS A 218 10.87 5.37 -16.82
N PRO A 219 11.90 5.87 -16.12
CA PRO A 219 12.00 5.71 -14.68
C PRO A 219 11.06 6.67 -13.95
N SER A 220 10.38 6.17 -12.92
CA SER A 220 9.79 6.96 -11.83
C SER A 220 10.43 6.57 -10.51
N LEU A 221 10.24 7.41 -9.48
CA LEU A 221 10.84 7.22 -8.17
C LEU A 221 9.79 6.74 -7.15
N ALA A 222 10.20 5.79 -6.32
CA ALA A 222 9.54 5.46 -5.06
C ALA A 222 10.59 5.42 -3.95
N PHE A 223 10.18 5.76 -2.73
CA PHE A 223 11.07 5.84 -1.58
C PHE A 223 10.57 4.87 -0.50
N ASP A 224 11.42 3.93 -0.11
CA ASP A 224 11.19 3.02 1.00
C ASP A 224 12.08 3.43 2.16
N SER A 225 11.51 4.19 3.10
CA SER A 225 12.20 4.62 4.32
C SER A 225 12.35 3.51 5.35
N GLY A 226 11.66 2.38 5.23
CA GLY A 226 11.82 1.24 6.12
C GLY A 226 13.08 0.45 5.81
N THR A 227 13.44 0.35 4.54
CA THR A 227 14.65 -0.36 4.08
C THR A 227 15.77 0.56 3.57
N HIS A 228 15.60 1.88 3.64
CA HIS A 228 16.52 2.89 3.10
C HIS A 228 16.83 2.63 1.61
N GLN A 229 15.76 2.55 0.81
CA GLN A 229 15.86 2.32 -0.64
C GLN A 229 15.17 3.42 -1.43
N ILE A 230 15.84 3.88 -2.49
CA ILE A 230 15.21 4.60 -3.59
C ILE A 230 15.00 3.61 -4.72
N VAL A 231 13.74 3.37 -5.05
CA VAL A 231 13.32 2.38 -6.04
C VAL A 231 12.99 3.10 -7.35
N LEU A 232 13.72 2.77 -8.40
CA LEU A 232 13.39 3.14 -9.78
C LEU A 232 12.33 2.18 -10.31
N VAL A 233 11.18 2.73 -10.67
CA VAL A 233 10.01 1.99 -11.15
C VAL A 233 9.76 2.33 -12.61
N PRO A 234 9.75 1.34 -13.52
CA PRO A 234 9.30 1.57 -14.88
C PRO A 234 7.87 2.11 -14.96
N ALA A 235 7.74 3.26 -15.59
CA ALA A 235 6.51 3.99 -15.85
C ALA A 235 6.31 4.19 -17.37
N PRO A 236 5.05 4.27 -17.82
CA PRO A 236 4.75 4.68 -19.19
C PRO A 236 5.33 6.07 -19.48
N HIS A 237 5.73 6.29 -20.72
CA HIS A 237 6.05 7.65 -21.15
C HIS A 237 4.74 8.44 -21.24
N THR A 238 4.64 9.52 -20.47
CA THR A 238 3.62 10.53 -20.71
C THR A 238 4.31 11.60 -21.54
N GLY A 239 3.96 11.71 -22.82
CA GLY A 239 4.41 12.84 -23.62
C GLY A 239 3.83 14.17 -23.09
N PRO A 240 4.32 15.31 -23.58
CA PRO A 240 3.62 16.58 -23.42
C PRO A 240 2.25 16.57 -24.10
#